data_AF-A0A529SI65-F1
#
_entry.id   AF-A0A529SI65-F1
#
_cell.length_a   1.000
_cell.length_b   1.000
_cell.length_c   1.000
_cell.angle_alpha   90.00
_cell.angle_beta   90.00
_cell.angle_gamma   90.00
#
_symmetry.space_group_name_H-M   'P 1'
#
loop_
_entity.id
_entity.type
_entity.pdbx_description
1 polymer ?
#
loop_
_entity_poly.entity_id
_entity_poly.type
_entity_poly.pdbx_seq_one_letter_code
_entity_poly.pdbx_strand_id
1 'polypeptide(L)'
;REELAEAREAAAAAEVAKGRFLAVVSHELRTPLNAIIGFSDMLLHEMFGAFKDPRQKEYVGLVRESGQHLLSVVTSILDVSRIEAGAYATELETFRFVEAVDMCRSMMRPLADAKGIVLATQIAPDAGEINADRRAVQQIL
;
A
#
# COMPACT_ATOMS: atom_id res chain seq x y z
N ARG A 1 -19.04 5.12 38.66
CA ARG A 1 -19.11 6.01 37.46
C ARG A 1 -17.73 6.60 37.16
N GLU A 2 -16.95 7.01 38.17
CA GLU A 2 -15.54 7.43 38.00
C GLU A 2 -14.62 6.29 37.53
N GLU A 3 -14.69 5.08 38.10
CA GLU A 3 -13.87 3.95 37.65
C GLU A 3 -14.05 3.61 36.15
N LEU A 4 -15.28 3.76 35.64
CA LEU A 4 -15.57 3.54 34.22
C LEU A 4 -15.00 4.66 33.33
N ALA A 5 -14.92 5.89 33.85
CA ALA A 5 -14.34 7.03 33.15
C ALA A 5 -12.80 6.92 33.13
N GLU A 6 -12.18 6.59 34.25
CA GLU A 6 -10.73 6.35 34.34
C GLU A 6 -10.30 5.17 33.47
N ALA A 7 -11.04 4.06 33.49
CA ALA A 7 -10.77 2.92 32.62
C ALA A 7 -10.90 3.28 31.12
N ARG A 8 -11.85 4.14 30.76
CA ARG A 8 -12.01 4.64 29.39
C ARG A 8 -10.85 5.56 28.97
N GLU A 9 -10.43 6.45 29.85
CA GLU A 9 -9.32 7.38 29.57
C GLU A 9 -7.99 6.64 29.43
N ALA A 10 -7.72 5.66 30.31
CA ALA A 10 -6.57 4.78 30.21
C ALA A 10 -6.57 3.96 28.91
N ALA A 11 -7.72 3.41 28.52
CA ALA A 11 -7.87 2.68 27.26
C ALA A 11 -7.62 3.58 26.02
N ALA A 12 -8.17 4.81 26.02
CA ALA A 12 -7.94 5.77 24.95
C ALA A 12 -6.46 6.19 24.84
N ALA A 13 -5.79 6.42 25.98
CA ALA A 13 -4.36 6.75 26.00
C ALA A 13 -3.50 5.59 25.45
N ALA A 14 -3.87 4.34 25.77
CA ALA A 14 -3.19 3.15 25.27
C ALA A 14 -3.32 3.00 23.74
N GLU A 15 -4.51 3.23 23.17
CA GLU A 15 -4.71 3.17 21.71
C GLU A 15 -3.92 4.27 20.98
N VAL A 16 -3.87 5.49 21.53
CA VAL A 16 -3.05 6.57 20.95
C VAL A 16 -1.56 6.21 20.98
N ALA A 17 -1.07 5.62 22.08
CA ALA A 17 0.31 5.20 22.19
C ALA A 17 0.65 4.06 21.20
N LYS A 18 -0.24 3.06 21.06
CA LYS A 18 -0.13 1.97 20.06
C LYS A 18 -0.07 2.53 18.64
N GLY A 19 -0.97 3.45 18.28
CA GLY A 19 -0.99 4.08 16.96
C GLY A 19 0.30 4.84 16.65
N ARG A 20 0.83 5.62 17.60
CA ARG A 20 2.10 6.34 17.44
C ARG A 20 3.29 5.39 17.28
N PHE A 21 3.36 4.34 18.11
CA PHE A 21 4.41 3.34 18.01
C PHE A 21 4.43 2.67 16.64
N LEU A 22 3.26 2.23 16.15
CA LEU A 22 3.16 1.59 14.84
C LEU A 22 3.50 2.54 13.68
N ALA A 23 3.15 3.83 13.79
CA ALA A 23 3.54 4.83 12.80
C ALA A 23 5.07 4.99 12.69
N VAL A 24 5.76 5.06 13.83
CA VAL A 24 7.23 5.15 13.86
C VAL A 24 7.87 3.89 13.27
N VAL A 25 7.46 2.71 13.75
CA VAL A 25 7.98 1.43 13.25
C VAL A 25 7.72 1.27 11.75
N SER A 26 6.55 1.65 11.27
CA SER A 26 6.22 1.60 9.85
C SER A 26 7.18 2.46 9.02
N HIS A 27 7.46 3.69 9.46
CA HIS A 27 8.40 4.58 8.77
C HIS A 27 9.84 4.04 8.75
N GLU A 28 10.31 3.54 9.90
CA GLU A 28 11.65 2.94 10.05
C GLU A 28 11.82 1.66 9.21
N LEU A 29 10.74 0.91 8.97
CA LEU A 29 10.77 -0.29 8.10
C LEU A 29 10.63 0.07 6.62
N ARG A 30 9.89 1.13 6.28
CA ARG A 30 9.62 1.52 4.90
C ARG A 30 10.91 1.90 4.16
N THR A 31 11.78 2.64 4.82
CA THR A 31 13.05 3.14 4.25
C THR A 31 14.00 2.01 3.83
N PRO A 32 14.40 1.06 4.70
CA PRO A 32 15.26 -0.05 4.32
C PRO A 32 14.59 -1.00 3.31
N LEU A 33 13.27 -1.21 3.40
CA LEU A 33 12.54 -2.03 2.42
C LEU A 33 12.54 -1.41 1.03
N ASN A 34 12.27 -0.11 0.92
CA ASN A 34 12.33 0.60 -0.36
C ASN A 34 13.74 0.55 -0.97
N ALA A 35 14.79 0.61 -0.14
CA ALA A 35 16.17 0.45 -0.61
C ALA A 35 16.41 -0.97 -1.15
N ILE A 36 16.00 -2.02 -0.42
CA ILE A 36 16.13 -3.42 -0.87
C ILE A 36 15.37 -3.65 -2.18
N ILE A 37 14.13 -3.17 -2.30
CA ILE A 37 13.32 -3.27 -3.51
C ILE A 37 14.01 -2.53 -4.66
N GLY A 38 14.45 -1.29 -4.44
CA GLY A 38 15.11 -0.47 -5.45
C GLY A 38 16.41 -1.08 -5.96
N PHE A 39 17.28 -1.58 -5.07
CA PHE A 39 18.50 -2.28 -5.48
C PHE A 39 18.19 -3.58 -6.22
N SER A 40 17.17 -4.32 -5.79
CA SER A 40 16.74 -5.54 -6.48
C SER A 40 16.19 -5.23 -7.88
N ASP A 41 15.43 -4.14 -8.03
CA ASP A 41 14.98 -3.65 -9.34
C ASP A 41 16.15 -3.29 -10.23
N MET A 42 17.13 -2.51 -9.76
CA MET A 42 18.31 -2.15 -10.56
C MET A 42 19.09 -3.39 -11.03
N LEU A 43 19.22 -4.39 -10.16
CA LEU A 43 19.87 -5.67 -10.48
C LEU A 43 19.07 -6.46 -11.53
N LEU A 44 17.74 -6.55 -11.40
CA LEU A 44 16.89 -7.25 -12.37
C LEU A 44 16.88 -6.59 -13.76
N HIS A 45 17.02 -5.26 -13.81
CA HIS A 45 17.18 -4.50 -15.05
C HIS A 45 18.60 -4.57 -15.62
N GLU A 46 19.51 -5.33 -14.99
CA GLU A 46 20.88 -5.58 -15.46
C GLU A 46 21.67 -4.28 -15.72
N MET A 47 21.36 -3.21 -14.97
CA MET A 47 21.98 -1.88 -15.13
C MET A 47 23.50 -1.86 -14.88
N PHE A 48 24.02 -2.89 -14.21
CA PHE A 48 25.43 -3.07 -13.89
C PHE A 48 26.05 -4.29 -14.59
N GLY A 49 25.37 -4.82 -15.62
CA GLY A 49 25.77 -6.01 -16.36
C GLY A 49 24.84 -7.19 -16.13
N ALA A 50 24.82 -8.10 -17.11
CA ALA A 50 23.99 -9.29 -17.08
C ALA A 50 24.49 -10.31 -16.03
N PHE A 51 23.55 -11.05 -15.46
CA PHE A 51 23.88 -12.16 -14.56
C PHE A 51 24.62 -13.27 -15.32
N LYS A 52 25.72 -13.77 -14.75
CA LYS A 52 26.46 -14.91 -15.32
C LYS A 52 25.75 -16.24 -15.05
N ASP A 53 25.06 -16.34 -13.91
CA ASP A 53 24.27 -17.50 -13.51
C ASP A 53 22.78 -17.10 -13.43
N PRO A 54 21.87 -17.72 -14.21
CA PRO A 54 20.45 -17.44 -14.16
C PRO A 54 19.81 -17.53 -12.76
N ARG A 55 20.36 -18.38 -11.88
CA ARG A 55 19.86 -18.52 -10.49
C ARG A 55 20.04 -17.23 -9.67
N GLN A 56 21.03 -16.41 -10.00
CA GLN A 56 21.21 -15.11 -9.33
C GLN A 56 20.04 -14.19 -9.63
N LYS A 57 19.58 -14.15 -10.88
CA LYS A 57 18.42 -13.36 -11.29
C LYS A 57 17.14 -13.83 -10.59
N GLU A 58 16.97 -15.15 -10.47
CA GLU A 58 15.85 -15.76 -9.73
C GLU A 58 15.87 -15.35 -8.24
N TYR A 59 17.01 -15.45 -7.56
CA TYR A 59 17.13 -15.05 -6.16
C TYR A 59 16.89 -13.55 -5.94
N VAL A 60 17.39 -12.68 -6.82
CA VAL A 60 17.09 -11.24 -6.74
C VAL A 60 15.59 -11.00 -6.93
N GLY A 61 14.94 -11.74 -7.83
CA GLY A 61 13.48 -11.73 -7.97
C GLY A 61 12.75 -12.09 -6.68
N LEU A 62 13.16 -13.17 -6.01
CA LEU A 62 12.58 -13.59 -4.74
C LEU A 62 12.79 -12.58 -3.61
N VAL A 63 13.98 -11.97 -3.53
CA VAL A 63 14.27 -10.89 -2.55
C VAL A 63 13.36 -9.69 -2.78
N ARG A 64 13.18 -9.29 -4.04
CA ARG A 64 12.27 -8.20 -4.41
C ARG A 64 10.83 -8.49 -4.03
N GLU A 65 10.33 -9.67 -4.39
CA GLU A 65 8.96 -10.09 -4.08
C GLU A 65 8.73 -10.14 -2.56
N SER A 66 9.68 -10.70 -1.81
CA SER A 66 9.64 -10.76 -0.36
C SER A 66 9.64 -9.36 0.27
N GLY A 67 10.45 -8.44 -0.25
CA GLY A 67 10.48 -7.04 0.19
C GLY A 67 9.16 -6.32 -0.05
N GLN A 68 8.56 -6.51 -1.23
CA GLN A 68 7.23 -5.96 -1.55
C GLN A 68 6.15 -6.54 -0.64
N HIS A 69 6.18 -7.85 -0.39
CA HIS A 69 5.25 -8.49 0.52
C HIS A 69 5.35 -7.94 1.94
N LEU A 70 6.57 -7.82 2.49
CA LEU A 70 6.77 -7.29 3.84
C LEU A 70 6.34 -5.82 3.95
N LEU A 71 6.64 -5.02 2.92
CA LEU A 71 6.20 -3.62 2.84
C LEU A 71 4.67 -3.50 2.86
N SER A 72 3.98 -4.39 2.14
CA SER A 72 2.52 -4.48 2.15
C SER A 72 1.99 -4.83 3.54
N VAL A 73 2.55 -5.85 4.20
CA VAL A 73 2.13 -6.27 5.55
C VAL A 73 2.29 -5.14 6.56
N VAL A 74 3.45 -4.48 6.56
CA VAL A 74 3.74 -3.34 7.46
C VAL A 74 2.77 -2.17 7.23
N THR A 75 2.39 -1.94 5.97
CA THR A 75 1.45 -0.88 5.61
C THR A 75 0.03 -1.24 6.06
N SER A 76 -0.43 -2.47 5.82
CA SER A 76 -1.75 -2.93 6.24
C SER A 76 -1.94 -2.91 7.76
N ILE A 77 -0.93 -3.29 8.55
CA ILE A 77 -1.00 -3.23 10.02
C ILE A 77 -1.18 -1.79 10.51
N LEU A 78 -0.50 -0.83 9.87
CA LEU A 78 -0.64 0.58 10.20
C LEU A 78 -2.05 1.09 9.89
N ASP A 79 -2.57 0.76 8.71
CA ASP A 79 -3.89 1.21 8.27
C ASP A 79 -4.99 0.67 9.19
N VAL A 80 -4.95 -0.63 9.51
CA VAL A 80 -5.88 -1.26 10.49
C VAL A 80 -5.80 -0.56 11.83
N SER A 81 -4.60 -0.28 12.33
CA SER A 81 -4.42 0.36 13.63
C SER A 81 -4.93 1.80 13.66
N ARG A 82 -4.83 2.54 12.54
CA ARG A 82 -5.44 3.87 12.42
C ARG A 82 -6.95 3.80 12.37
N ILE A 83 -7.52 2.81 11.68
CA ILE A 83 -8.98 2.60 11.60
C ILE A 83 -9.54 2.23 12.98
N GLU A 84 -8.92 1.30 13.70
CA GLU A 84 -9.34 0.88 15.05
C GLU A 84 -9.32 2.04 16.05
N ALA A 85 -8.31 2.91 15.97
CA ALA A 85 -8.19 4.08 16.83
C ALA A 85 -9.12 5.25 16.43
N GLY A 86 -9.92 5.11 15.35
CA GLY A 86 -10.71 6.20 14.78
C GLY A 86 -9.87 7.36 14.23
N ALA A 87 -8.57 7.13 14.02
CA ALA A 87 -7.59 8.12 13.59
C ALA A 87 -7.32 8.10 12.07
N TYR A 88 -8.02 7.26 11.32
CA TYR A 88 -8.00 7.28 9.87
C TYR A 88 -8.83 8.47 9.36
N ALA A 89 -8.14 9.58 9.08
CA ALA A 89 -8.76 10.75 8.48
C ALA A 89 -8.92 10.50 6.96
N THR A 90 -10.16 10.49 6.49
CA THR A 90 -10.44 10.49 5.05
C THR A 90 -10.27 11.89 4.50
N GLU A 91 -9.45 12.01 3.45
CA GLU A 91 -9.24 13.26 2.73
C GLU A 91 -10.23 13.31 1.57
N LEU A 92 -11.42 13.87 1.82
CA LEU A 92 -12.44 14.01 0.78
C LEU A 92 -12.00 15.03 -0.28
N GLU A 93 -11.93 14.59 -1.52
CA GLU A 93 -11.74 15.46 -2.68
C GLU A 93 -12.75 15.14 -3.77
N THR A 94 -13.06 16.15 -4.59
CA THR A 94 -13.89 15.96 -5.78
C THR A 94 -13.02 15.53 -6.95
N PHE A 95 -13.33 14.39 -7.55
CA PHE A 95 -12.59 13.88 -8.71
C PHE A 95 -13.47 13.07 -9.65
N ARG A 96 -13.04 12.96 -10.91
CA ARG A 96 -13.70 12.11 -11.89
C ARG A 96 -13.42 10.64 -11.59
N PHE A 97 -14.45 9.85 -11.34
CA PHE A 97 -14.29 8.42 -10.98
C PHE A 97 -13.50 7.64 -12.04
N VAL A 98 -13.68 7.99 -13.32
CA VAL A 98 -12.96 7.41 -14.45
C VAL A 98 -11.43 7.54 -14.29
N GLU A 99 -10.93 8.67 -13.78
CA GLU A 99 -9.49 8.88 -13.61
C GLU A 99 -8.89 7.92 -12.56
N ALA A 100 -9.62 7.66 -11.48
CA ALA A 100 -9.18 6.70 -10.47
C ALA A 100 -9.12 5.28 -11.05
N VAL A 101 -10.14 4.88 -11.81
CA VAL A 101 -10.19 3.56 -12.46
C VAL A 101 -9.09 3.41 -13.52
N ASP A 102 -8.85 4.43 -14.34
CA ASP A 102 -7.81 4.39 -15.38
C ASP A 102 -6.40 4.27 -14.77
N MET A 103 -6.16 4.93 -13.64
CA MET A 103 -4.90 4.77 -12.90
C MET A 103 -4.71 3.32 -12.43
N CYS A 104 -5.71 2.73 -11.74
CA CYS A 104 -5.64 1.33 -11.29
C CYS A 104 -5.47 0.37 -12.47
N ARG A 105 -6.20 0.60 -13.56
CA ARG A 105 -6.06 -0.19 -14.80
C ARG A 105 -4.64 -0.11 -15.37
N SER A 106 -4.03 1.08 -15.39
CA SER A 106 -2.67 1.27 -15.90
C SER A 106 -1.63 0.51 -15.08
N MET A 107 -1.80 0.48 -13.75
CA MET A 107 -0.93 -0.26 -12.83
C MET A 107 -1.08 -1.77 -12.98
N MET A 108 -2.32 -2.25 -13.15
CA MET A 108 -2.62 -3.68 -13.21
C MET A 108 -2.39 -4.30 -14.58
N ARG A 109 -2.39 -3.50 -15.66
CA ARG A 109 -2.26 -4.02 -17.03
C ARG A 109 -0.98 -4.84 -17.26
N PRO A 110 0.23 -4.40 -16.86
CA PRO A 110 1.44 -5.21 -17.01
C PRO A 110 1.36 -6.57 -16.30
N LEU A 111 0.73 -6.61 -15.11
CA LEU A 111 0.57 -7.85 -14.35
C LEU A 111 -0.45 -8.79 -15.02
N ALA A 112 -1.54 -8.22 -15.55
CA ALA A 112 -2.57 -8.97 -16.26
C ALA A 112 -2.01 -9.56 -17.56
N ASP A 113 -1.29 -8.75 -18.35
CA ASP A 113 -0.65 -9.17 -19.60
C ASP A 113 0.37 -10.29 -19.37
N ALA A 114 1.20 -10.17 -18.32
CA ALA A 114 2.17 -11.21 -17.94
C ALA A 114 1.51 -12.55 -17.57
N LYS A 115 0.24 -12.54 -17.13
CA LYS A 115 -0.54 -13.73 -16.77
C LYS A 115 -1.52 -14.15 -17.87
N GLY A 116 -1.56 -13.45 -19.01
CA GLY A 116 -2.53 -13.71 -20.09
C GLY A 116 -3.98 -13.43 -19.68
N ILE A 117 -4.22 -12.55 -18.71
CA ILE A 117 -5.54 -12.20 -18.20
C ILE A 117 -6.05 -10.94 -18.91
N VAL A 118 -7.28 -11.00 -19.46
CA VAL A 118 -7.93 -9.82 -20.06
C VAL A 118 -8.48 -8.92 -18.97
N LEU A 119 -7.90 -7.73 -18.81
CA LEU A 119 -8.38 -6.69 -17.91
C LEU A 119 -9.24 -5.65 -18.66
N ALA A 120 -10.55 -5.70 -18.45
CA ALA A 120 -11.52 -4.78 -19.04
C ALA A 120 -12.18 -3.89 -17.99
N THR A 121 -12.50 -2.65 -18.36
CA THR A 121 -13.24 -1.70 -17.53
C THR A 121 -14.51 -1.28 -18.28
N GLN A 122 -15.64 -1.23 -17.57
CA GLN A 122 -16.91 -0.73 -18.08
C GLN A 122 -17.40 0.36 -17.14
N ILE A 123 -17.34 1.61 -17.61
CA ILE A 123 -17.73 2.78 -16.83
C ILE A 123 -18.77 3.53 -17.66
N ALA A 124 -19.86 3.94 -17.02
CA ALA A 124 -20.88 4.73 -17.67
C ALA A 124 -20.30 6.09 -18.11
N PRO A 125 -20.61 6.59 -19.33
CA PRO A 125 -20.07 7.86 -19.82
C PRO A 125 -20.39 9.06 -18.92
N ASP A 126 -21.47 8.96 -18.15
CA ASP A 126 -22.02 9.93 -17.22
C ASP A 126 -21.65 9.65 -15.75
N ALA A 127 -20.71 8.75 -15.47
CA ALA A 127 -20.25 8.43 -14.11
C ALA A 127 -19.74 9.67 -13.32
N GLY A 128 -19.41 10.76 -14.02
CA GLY A 128 -19.25 12.07 -13.42
C GLY A 128 -18.11 12.19 -12.39
N GLU A 129 -18.28 13.15 -11.49
CA GLU A 129 -17.40 13.39 -10.35
C GLU A 129 -17.99 12.82 -9.07
N ILE A 130 -17.12 12.31 -8.20
CA ILE A 130 -17.47 11.84 -6.86
C ILE A 130 -16.71 12.65 -5.83
N ASN A 131 -17.28 12.78 -4.62
CA ASN A 131 -16.62 13.38 -3.48
C ASN A 131 -16.23 12.28 -2.49
N ALA A 132 -14.98 11.84 -2.54
CA ALA A 132 -14.47 10.70 -1.78
C ALA A 132 -12.96 10.85 -1.51
N ASP A 133 -12.42 9.98 -0.67
CA ASP A 133 -10.97 9.84 -0.56
C ASP A 133 -10.44 9.04 -1.75
N ARG A 134 -9.74 9.72 -2.66
CA ARG A 134 -9.24 9.11 -3.90
C ARG A 134 -8.28 7.95 -3.61
N ARG A 135 -7.44 8.06 -2.58
CA ARG A 135 -6.47 7.01 -2.23
C ARG A 135 -7.19 5.76 -1.74
N ALA A 136 -8.17 5.94 -0.86
CA ALA A 136 -8.99 4.83 -0.37
C ALA A 136 -9.74 4.13 -1.52
N VAL A 137 -10.33 4.90 -2.44
CA VAL A 137 -10.99 4.34 -3.63
C VAL A 137 -10.02 3.53 -4.49
N GLN A 138 -8.83 4.05 -4.76
CA GLN A 138 -7.80 3.35 -5.55
C GLN A 138 -7.26 2.10 -4.86
N GLN A 139 -7.26 2.06 -3.53
CA GLN A 139 -6.86 0.89 -2.75
C GLN A 139 -7.94 -0.21 -2.74
N ILE A 140 -9.21 0.17 -2.88
CA ILE A 140 -10.35 -0.76 -2.97
C ILE A 140 -10.48 -1.38 -4.37
N LEU A 141 -10.19 -0.60 -5.42
CA LEU A 141 -10.24 -1.00 -6.84
C LEU A 141 -9.06 -1.90 -7.23
#